data_AF-A0A352CPE7-F1
#
_entry.id   AF-A0A352CPE7-F1
#
_cell.length_a   1.000
_cell.length_b   1.000
_cell.length_c   1.000
_cell.angle_alpha   90.00
_cell.angle_beta   90.00
_cell.angle_gamma   90.00
#
_symmetry.space_group_name_H-M   'P 1'
#
loop_
_entity.id
_entity.type
_entity.pdbx_description
1 polymer ?
#
loop_
_entity_poly.entity_id
_entity_poly.type
_entity_poly.pdbx_seq_one_letter_code
_entity_poly.pdbx_strand_id
1 'polypeptide(L)'
;MNMIKTLVLISNYFNHHQKAFCDEMYTHLGEGFKFVETMPMEDFRSKMGWGKEGIPPYVLKTHLSGENDRQAYELAEKADVVIMGTAPEGYVKKRLDLDRLTFRLSERALKEGRWKIFVPYLAKKFYINHISRKKNKSLYCLCAGAFVASDFEFLLGSYRDRCYKFGYFPYPEALSWEELTAQKRQNDKTRILWCG
;
A
#
# COMPACT_ATOMS: atom_id res chain seq x y z
N MET A 1 -14.10 21.31 11.76
CA MET A 1 -13.21 20.35 11.06
C MET A 1 -13.94 19.01 11.06
N ASN A 2 -14.27 18.43 9.90
CA ASN A 2 -14.91 17.11 9.89
C ASN A 2 -13.93 16.09 10.47
N MET A 3 -14.30 15.42 11.56
CA MET A 3 -13.53 14.29 12.08
C MET A 3 -13.60 13.15 11.08
N ILE A 4 -12.44 12.64 10.67
CA ILE A 4 -12.34 11.41 9.88
C ILE A 4 -12.89 10.27 10.74
N LYS A 5 -13.90 9.57 10.24
CA LYS A 5 -14.52 8.41 10.92
C LYS A 5 -14.23 7.11 10.20
N THR A 6 -13.96 7.18 8.89
CA THR A 6 -13.76 5.99 8.06
C THR A 6 -12.52 6.08 7.19
N LEU A 7 -11.71 5.02 7.21
CA LEU A 7 -10.53 4.88 6.38
C LEU A 7 -10.46 3.48 5.77
N VAL A 8 -10.23 3.43 4.47
CA VAL A 8 -10.10 2.16 3.74
C VAL A 8 -8.73 2.09 3.09
N LEU A 9 -7.96 1.05 3.42
CA LEU A 9 -6.70 0.73 2.74
C LEU A 9 -6.95 -0.40 1.75
N ILE A 10 -6.67 -0.18 0.46
CA ILE A 10 -6.89 -1.17 -0.61
C ILE A 10 -5.55 -1.61 -1.17
N SER A 11 -5.26 -2.91 -1.15
CA SER A 11 -4.02 -3.48 -1.69
C SER A 11 -4.23 -4.92 -2.16
N ASN A 12 -3.25 -5.45 -2.89
CA ASN A 12 -3.20 -6.80 -3.42
C ASN A 12 -3.53 -7.86 -2.37
N TYR A 13 -2.79 -7.92 -1.27
CA TYR A 13 -3.02 -8.84 -0.16
C TYR A 13 -2.43 -8.30 1.14
N PHE A 14 -3.05 -8.68 2.26
CA PHE A 14 -2.63 -8.34 3.60
C PHE A 14 -1.34 -9.09 3.97
N ASN A 15 -0.40 -8.39 4.59
CA ASN A 15 0.88 -8.97 4.98
C ASN A 15 1.51 -8.22 6.16
N HIS A 16 2.57 -8.80 6.72
CA HIS A 16 3.28 -8.30 7.89
C HIS A 16 3.84 -6.86 7.72
N HIS A 17 4.19 -6.42 6.51
CA HIS A 17 4.66 -5.05 6.28
C HIS A 17 3.57 -4.00 6.50
N GLN A 18 2.30 -4.39 6.32
CA GLN A 18 1.14 -3.51 6.47
C GLN A 18 0.46 -3.71 7.83
N LYS A 19 0.68 -4.85 8.49
CA LYS A 19 -0.02 -5.25 9.71
C LYS A 19 0.04 -4.20 10.80
N ALA A 20 1.23 -3.74 11.18
CA ALA A 20 1.39 -2.78 12.28
C ALA A 20 0.63 -1.48 12.04
N PHE A 21 0.67 -0.94 10.81
CA PHE A 21 -0.14 0.21 10.44
C PHE A 21 -1.64 -0.10 10.53
N CYS A 22 -2.08 -1.23 9.99
CA CYS A 22 -3.49 -1.62 10.02
C CYS A 22 -4.03 -1.85 11.44
N ASP A 23 -3.24 -2.48 12.32
CA ASP A 23 -3.58 -2.70 13.73
C ASP A 23 -3.80 -1.34 14.44
N GLU A 24 -2.90 -0.38 14.23
CA GLU A 24 -2.98 0.95 14.84
C GLU A 24 -4.21 1.73 14.33
N MET A 25 -4.47 1.66 13.02
CA MET A 25 -5.65 2.31 12.43
C MET A 25 -6.95 1.69 12.93
N TYR A 26 -6.98 0.37 13.13
CA TYR A 26 -8.14 -0.30 13.73
C TYR A 26 -8.31 0.06 15.20
N THR A 27 -7.22 0.23 15.96
CA THR A 27 -7.27 0.68 17.36
C THR A 27 -7.93 2.06 17.48
N HIS A 28 -7.65 2.97 16.55
CA HIS A 28 -8.23 4.32 16.56
C HIS A 28 -9.64 4.43 15.98
N LEU A 29 -9.95 3.66 14.94
CA LEU A 29 -11.21 3.80 14.18
C LEU A 29 -12.22 2.67 14.42
N GLY A 30 -11.81 1.56 15.05
CA GLY A 30 -12.60 0.35 15.17
C GLY A 30 -13.15 -0.09 13.81
N GLU A 31 -14.46 -0.34 13.75
CA GLU A 31 -15.16 -0.70 12.52
C GLU A 31 -15.12 0.37 11.40
N GLY A 32 -14.69 1.59 11.71
CA GLY A 32 -14.41 2.63 10.72
C GLY A 32 -13.20 2.33 9.84
N PHE A 33 -12.32 1.40 10.23
CA PHE A 33 -11.19 0.97 9.42
C PHE A 33 -11.45 -0.37 8.72
N LYS A 34 -11.11 -0.43 7.42
CA LYS A 34 -11.06 -1.70 6.67
C LYS A 34 -9.82 -1.77 5.79
N PHE A 35 -9.23 -2.96 5.74
CA PHE A 35 -8.24 -3.34 4.74
C PHE A 35 -8.92 -4.20 3.68
N VAL A 36 -8.84 -3.79 2.41
CA VAL A 36 -9.38 -4.54 1.27
C VAL A 36 -8.23 -5.28 0.58
N GLU A 37 -8.26 -6.60 0.67
CA GLU A 37 -7.38 -7.54 -0.02
C GLU A 37 -8.00 -7.94 -1.37
N THR A 38 -7.37 -7.51 -2.47
CA THR A 38 -7.97 -7.63 -3.81
C THR A 38 -7.66 -8.92 -4.54
N MET A 39 -6.66 -9.69 -4.09
CA MET A 39 -6.19 -10.90 -4.75
C MET A 39 -5.76 -11.96 -3.72
N PRO A 40 -5.83 -13.25 -4.06
CA PRO A 40 -5.26 -14.28 -3.21
C PRO A 40 -3.74 -14.13 -3.15
N MET A 41 -3.16 -14.53 -2.02
CA MET A 41 -1.71 -14.56 -1.86
C MET A 41 -1.09 -15.64 -2.75
N GLU A 42 0.02 -15.31 -3.41
CA GLU A 42 0.72 -16.25 -4.28
C GLU A 42 1.40 -17.38 -3.48
N ASP A 43 1.38 -18.60 -4.01
CA ASP A 43 1.91 -19.80 -3.34
C ASP A 43 3.35 -19.68 -2.88
N PHE A 44 4.21 -19.03 -3.68
CA PHE A 44 5.62 -18.86 -3.30
C PHE A 44 5.77 -17.96 -2.07
N ARG A 45 4.90 -16.96 -1.88
CA ARG A 45 4.89 -16.09 -0.69
C ARG A 45 4.38 -16.83 0.53
N SER A 46 3.35 -17.65 0.36
CA SER A 46 2.86 -18.55 1.41
C SER A 46 3.96 -19.50 1.89
N LYS A 47 4.75 -20.09 0.97
CA LYS A 47 5.91 -20.92 1.29
C LYS A 47 7.02 -20.17 2.05
N MET A 48 7.17 -18.86 1.82
CA MET A 48 8.07 -17.98 2.59
C MET A 48 7.50 -17.58 3.96
N GLY A 49 6.36 -18.14 4.38
CA GLY A 49 5.75 -17.89 5.69
C GLY A 49 4.75 -16.74 5.73
N TRP A 50 4.42 -16.12 4.59
CA TRP A 50 3.42 -15.04 4.55
C TRP A 50 2.01 -15.60 4.76
N GLY A 51 1.13 -14.83 5.40
CA GLY A 51 -0.29 -15.18 5.55
C GLY A 51 -0.58 -16.27 6.59
N LYS A 52 0.39 -16.64 7.43
CA LYS A 52 0.21 -17.62 8.54
C LYS A 52 -0.51 -17.05 9.76
N GLU A 53 -0.77 -15.75 9.76
CA GLU A 53 -1.45 -15.04 10.85
C GLU A 53 -2.97 -15.23 10.72
N GLY A 54 -3.68 -15.25 11.85
CA GLY A 54 -5.14 -15.19 11.85
C GLY A 54 -5.60 -13.92 11.11
N ILE A 55 -6.60 -14.06 10.25
CA ILE A 55 -7.12 -12.94 9.46
C ILE A 55 -7.78 -11.93 10.43
N PRO A 56 -7.28 -10.70 10.53
CA PRO A 56 -7.86 -9.70 11.42
C PRO A 56 -9.29 -9.31 10.99
N PRO A 57 -10.16 -8.87 11.93
CA PRO A 57 -11.57 -8.55 11.65
C PRO A 57 -11.77 -7.37 10.69
N TYR A 58 -10.74 -6.53 10.50
CA TYR A 58 -10.77 -5.41 9.57
C TYR A 58 -10.41 -5.82 8.13
N VAL A 59 -10.02 -7.07 7.85
CA VAL A 59 -9.63 -7.52 6.51
C VAL A 59 -10.84 -8.03 5.73
N LEU A 60 -11.15 -7.38 4.61
CA LEU A 60 -12.14 -7.80 3.62
C LEU A 60 -11.42 -8.38 2.40
N LYS A 61 -11.69 -9.64 2.06
CA LYS A 61 -11.09 -10.32 0.90
C LYS A 61 -12.07 -10.34 -0.27
N THR A 62 -11.79 -9.58 -1.31
CA THR A 62 -12.72 -9.44 -2.45
C THR A 62 -12.80 -10.69 -3.30
N HIS A 63 -11.71 -11.45 -3.39
CA HIS A 63 -11.62 -12.67 -4.20
C HIS A 63 -12.38 -13.88 -3.61
N LEU A 64 -12.96 -13.76 -2.41
CA LEU A 64 -13.76 -14.84 -1.81
C LEU A 64 -15.21 -14.84 -2.30
N SER A 65 -15.78 -13.71 -2.70
CA SER A 65 -17.15 -13.63 -3.20
C SER A 65 -17.39 -12.34 -4.00
N GLY A 66 -18.34 -12.38 -4.94
CA GLY A 66 -18.77 -11.18 -5.66
C GLY A 66 -19.41 -10.12 -4.75
N GLU A 67 -19.98 -10.53 -3.62
CA GLU A 67 -20.53 -9.63 -2.62
C GLU A 67 -19.43 -8.84 -1.89
N ASN A 68 -18.33 -9.51 -1.52
CA ASN A 68 -17.17 -8.84 -0.92
C ASN A 68 -16.53 -7.84 -1.90
N ASP A 69 -16.46 -8.20 -3.18
CA ASP A 69 -15.97 -7.29 -4.22
C ASP A 69 -16.86 -6.04 -4.35
N ARG A 70 -18.18 -6.23 -4.43
CA ARG A 70 -19.16 -5.14 -4.45
C ARG A 70 -19.06 -4.25 -3.21
N GLN A 71 -18.92 -4.85 -2.04
CA GLN A 71 -18.71 -4.15 -0.77
C GLN A 71 -17.43 -3.29 -0.79
N ALA A 72 -16.34 -3.78 -1.38
CA ALA A 72 -15.10 -3.02 -1.50
C ALA A 72 -15.27 -1.75 -2.35
N TYR A 73 -16.02 -1.80 -3.46
CA TYR A 73 -16.35 -0.60 -4.25
C TYR A 73 -17.19 0.40 -3.43
N GLU A 74 -18.16 -0.07 -2.67
CA GLU A 74 -18.97 0.80 -1.82
C GLU A 74 -18.14 1.48 -0.72
N LEU A 75 -17.27 0.72 -0.06
CA LEU A 75 -16.35 1.21 0.96
C LEU A 75 -15.43 2.30 0.37
N ALA A 76 -14.81 2.01 -0.78
CA ALA A 76 -13.94 2.95 -1.48
C ALA A 76 -14.68 4.23 -1.88
N GLU A 77 -15.94 4.12 -2.32
CA GLU A 77 -16.74 5.29 -2.69
C GLU A 77 -17.13 6.12 -1.46
N LYS A 78 -17.57 5.50 -0.37
CA LYS A 78 -18.22 6.17 0.77
C LYS A 78 -17.24 6.67 1.84
N ALA A 79 -16.08 6.04 2.02
CA ALA A 79 -15.16 6.35 3.11
C ALA A 79 -14.65 7.80 3.09
N ASP A 80 -14.32 8.36 4.26
CA ASP A 80 -13.75 9.71 4.37
C ASP A 80 -12.38 9.76 3.70
N VAL A 81 -11.57 8.73 3.90
CA VAL A 81 -10.23 8.58 3.32
C VAL A 81 -10.05 7.21 2.68
N VAL A 82 -9.41 7.16 1.52
CA VAL A 82 -8.91 5.91 0.93
C VAL A 82 -7.40 6.01 0.76
N ILE A 83 -6.69 4.97 1.21
CA ILE A 83 -5.30 4.73 0.85
C ILE A 83 -5.31 3.60 -0.18
N MET A 84 -4.81 3.89 -1.38
CA MET A 84 -4.69 2.91 -2.47
C MET A 84 -3.24 2.48 -2.61
N GLY A 85 -2.96 1.23 -2.21
CA GLY A 85 -1.71 0.55 -2.48
C GLY A 85 -1.70 -0.11 -3.86
N THR A 86 -1.06 -1.27 -3.97
CA THR A 86 -1.00 -2.03 -5.24
C THR A 86 -2.30 -2.78 -5.46
N ALA A 87 -3.27 -2.17 -6.14
CA ALA A 87 -4.57 -2.75 -6.43
C ALA A 87 -5.08 -2.32 -7.82
N PRO A 88 -6.07 -3.03 -8.41
CA PRO A 88 -6.74 -2.57 -9.63
C PRO A 88 -7.31 -1.15 -9.48
N GLU A 89 -7.07 -0.29 -10.48
CA GLU A 89 -7.55 1.11 -10.50
C GLU A 89 -9.08 1.24 -10.48
N GLY A 90 -9.79 0.16 -10.83
CA GLY A 90 -11.26 0.11 -10.80
C GLY A 90 -11.83 0.54 -9.45
N TYR A 91 -11.27 0.03 -8.35
CA TYR A 91 -11.79 0.28 -6.99
C TYR A 91 -11.87 1.76 -6.61
N VAL A 92 -10.98 2.60 -7.14
CA VAL A 92 -10.95 4.03 -6.81
C VAL A 92 -11.40 4.94 -7.95
N LYS A 93 -11.73 4.40 -9.13
CA LYS A 93 -12.04 5.21 -10.32
C LYS A 93 -13.14 6.24 -10.04
N LYS A 94 -14.29 5.79 -9.54
CA LYS A 94 -15.44 6.66 -9.21
C LYS A 94 -15.09 7.68 -8.13
N ARG A 95 -14.33 7.26 -7.11
CA ARG A 95 -13.85 8.15 -6.03
C ARG A 95 -12.97 9.29 -6.56
N LEU A 96 -12.05 8.96 -7.46
CA LEU A 96 -11.16 9.94 -8.10
C LEU A 96 -11.93 10.86 -9.04
N ASP A 97 -12.95 10.37 -9.74
CA ASP A 97 -13.79 11.22 -10.58
C ASP A 97 -14.60 12.24 -9.74
N LEU A 98 -14.91 11.91 -8.48
CA LEU A 98 -15.54 12.79 -7.50
C LEU A 98 -14.56 13.64 -6.67
N ASP A 99 -13.25 13.57 -6.96
CA ASP A 99 -12.17 14.26 -6.23
C ASP A 99 -12.22 14.12 -4.69
N ARG A 100 -12.59 12.93 -4.19
CA ARG A 100 -12.57 12.64 -2.75
C ARG A 100 -11.15 12.38 -2.25
N LEU A 101 -10.91 12.68 -0.97
CA LEU A 101 -9.60 12.53 -0.32
C LEU A 101 -9.05 11.10 -0.49
N THR A 102 -7.96 11.01 -1.24
CA THR A 102 -7.33 9.75 -1.63
C THR A 102 -5.82 9.88 -1.56
N PHE A 103 -5.19 8.91 -0.93
CA PHE A 103 -3.75 8.75 -0.89
C PHE A 103 -3.38 7.57 -1.78
N ARG A 104 -2.44 7.75 -2.69
CA ARG A 104 -1.79 6.63 -3.38
C ARG A 104 -0.54 6.24 -2.61
N LEU A 105 -0.53 5.05 -2.04
CA LEU A 105 0.66 4.44 -1.48
C LEU A 105 1.44 3.81 -2.62
N SER A 106 2.58 4.41 -2.96
CA SER A 106 3.34 4.03 -4.13
C SER A 106 4.81 3.81 -3.81
N GLU A 107 5.33 2.73 -4.36
CA GLU A 107 6.76 2.49 -4.55
C GLU A 107 7.23 3.19 -5.84
N ARG A 108 8.43 2.85 -6.31
CA ARG A 108 8.97 3.42 -7.56
C ARG A 108 8.22 2.97 -8.81
N ALA A 109 7.43 3.88 -9.39
CA ALA A 109 6.74 3.67 -10.66
C ALA A 109 7.72 3.48 -11.84
N LEU A 110 8.93 4.07 -11.77
CA LEU A 110 9.95 4.02 -12.82
C LEU A 110 11.20 3.26 -12.35
N LYS A 111 11.03 2.21 -11.53
CA LYS A 111 12.13 1.39 -11.00
C LYS A 111 13.03 0.78 -12.08
N GLU A 112 12.48 0.46 -13.24
CA GLU A 112 13.20 -0.10 -14.40
C GLU A 112 13.84 0.96 -15.30
N GLY A 113 13.74 2.24 -14.90
CA GLY A 113 14.29 3.38 -15.61
C GLY A 113 13.22 4.27 -16.26
N ARG A 114 13.56 5.55 -16.38
CA ARG A 114 12.68 6.60 -16.94
C ARG A 114 12.29 6.35 -18.40
N TRP A 115 13.08 5.61 -19.16
CA TRP A 115 12.82 5.26 -20.56
C TRP A 115 11.51 4.46 -20.76
N LYS A 116 10.96 3.84 -19.70
CA LYS A 116 9.67 3.13 -19.74
C LYS A 116 8.50 4.02 -20.18
N ILE A 117 8.63 5.34 -20.09
CA ILE A 117 7.63 6.28 -20.64
C ILE A 117 7.49 6.20 -22.16
N PHE A 118 8.48 5.67 -22.88
CA PHE A 118 8.43 5.53 -24.34
C PHE A 118 7.74 4.23 -24.77
N VAL A 119 7.49 3.30 -23.84
CA VAL A 119 6.72 2.08 -24.15
C VAL A 119 5.24 2.44 -24.23
N PRO A 120 4.56 2.32 -25.39
CA PRO A 120 3.22 2.89 -25.60
C PRO A 120 2.17 2.47 -24.56
N TYR A 121 2.16 1.18 -24.20
CA TYR A 121 1.26 0.65 -23.18
C TYR A 121 1.50 1.27 -21.80
N LEU A 122 2.76 1.40 -21.39
CA LEU A 122 3.12 2.00 -20.10
C LEU A 122 2.88 3.51 -20.10
N ALA A 123 3.19 4.20 -21.19
CA ALA A 123 2.89 5.61 -21.38
C ALA A 123 1.40 5.90 -21.17
N LYS A 124 0.53 5.10 -21.81
CA LYS A 124 -0.93 5.17 -21.63
C LYS A 124 -1.32 4.94 -20.16
N LYS A 125 -0.73 3.94 -19.51
CA LYS A 125 -0.99 3.65 -18.09
C LYS A 125 -0.58 4.82 -17.19
N PHE A 126 0.62 5.38 -17.37
CA PHE A 126 1.08 6.55 -16.61
C PHE A 126 0.19 7.77 -16.84
N TYR A 127 -0.28 7.96 -18.08
CA TYR A 127 -1.19 9.04 -18.40
C TYR A 127 -2.54 8.89 -17.67
N ILE A 128 -3.19 7.73 -17.79
CA ILE A 128 -4.52 7.48 -17.21
C ILE A 128 -4.47 7.50 -15.68
N ASN A 129 -3.43 6.92 -15.08
CA ASN A 129 -3.40 6.72 -13.62
C ASN A 129 -2.83 7.93 -12.87
N HIS A 130 -1.94 8.71 -13.49
CA HIS A 130 -1.21 9.79 -12.81
C HIS A 130 -1.38 11.14 -13.50
N ILE A 131 -0.95 11.28 -14.76
CA ILE A 131 -0.87 12.59 -15.42
C ILE A 131 -2.25 13.23 -15.59
N SER A 132 -3.25 12.47 -16.05
CA SER A 132 -4.63 12.95 -16.22
C SER A 132 -5.33 13.28 -14.90
N ARG A 133 -4.76 12.84 -13.77
CA ARG A 133 -5.28 13.05 -12.41
C ARG A 133 -4.66 14.26 -11.73
N LYS A 134 -3.80 15.04 -12.40
CA LYS A 134 -3.23 16.27 -11.82
C LYS A 134 -4.26 17.32 -11.38
N LYS A 135 -5.44 17.31 -12.01
CA LYS A 135 -6.58 18.19 -11.68
C LYS A 135 -7.21 17.86 -10.32
N ASN A 136 -6.99 16.65 -9.80
CA ASN A 136 -7.50 16.23 -8.51
C ASN A 136 -6.76 16.94 -7.38
N LYS A 137 -7.49 17.74 -6.59
CA LYS A 137 -6.94 18.52 -5.48
C LYS A 137 -6.82 17.67 -4.21
N SER A 138 -7.67 16.66 -4.08
CA SER A 138 -7.71 15.78 -2.92
C SER A 138 -6.91 14.49 -3.11
N LEU A 139 -6.05 14.45 -4.13
CA LEU A 139 -5.22 13.30 -4.45
C LEU A 139 -3.76 13.54 -4.08
N TYR A 140 -3.26 12.72 -3.16
CA TYR A 140 -1.91 12.78 -2.59
C TYR A 140 -1.15 11.49 -2.85
N CYS A 141 0.17 11.53 -2.72
CA CYS A 141 1.05 10.37 -2.85
C CYS A 141 1.80 10.12 -1.53
N LEU A 142 1.64 8.94 -0.97
CA LEU A 142 2.45 8.40 0.11
C LEU A 142 3.63 7.65 -0.54
N CYS A 143 4.79 8.27 -0.51
CA CYS A 143 6.01 7.79 -1.15
C CYS A 143 6.71 6.77 -0.24
N ALA A 144 6.57 5.48 -0.55
CA ALA A 144 7.22 4.37 0.16
C ALA A 144 8.69 4.17 -0.24
N GLY A 145 9.41 5.26 -0.51
CA GLY A 145 10.81 5.20 -0.91
C GLY A 145 11.39 6.56 -1.31
N ALA A 146 12.71 6.67 -1.25
CA ALA A 146 13.42 7.94 -1.44
C ALA A 146 13.25 8.58 -2.83
N PHE A 147 13.06 7.77 -3.86
CA PHE A 147 13.00 8.24 -5.26
C PHE A 147 11.58 8.34 -5.84
N VAL A 148 10.55 7.97 -5.07
CA VAL A 148 9.17 7.91 -5.56
C VAL A 148 8.66 9.29 -5.98
N ALA A 149 8.91 10.32 -5.15
CA ALA A 149 8.53 11.70 -5.48
C ALA A 149 9.22 12.19 -6.78
N SER A 150 10.48 11.81 -7.00
CA SER A 150 11.21 12.14 -8.23
C SER A 150 10.63 11.46 -9.47
N ASP A 151 10.20 10.20 -9.35
CA ASP A 151 9.54 9.48 -10.44
C ASP A 151 8.24 10.18 -10.85
N PHE A 152 7.43 10.65 -9.89
CA PHE A 152 6.18 11.35 -10.19
C PHE A 152 6.36 12.80 -10.65
N GLU A 153 7.38 13.50 -10.17
CA GLU A 153 7.76 14.80 -10.71
C GLU A 153 8.18 14.68 -12.19
N PHE A 154 8.92 13.62 -12.53
CA PHE A 154 9.27 13.30 -13.93
C PHE A 154 8.03 12.98 -14.79
N LEU A 155 6.98 12.39 -14.21
CA LEU A 155 5.68 12.18 -14.87
C LEU A 155 4.86 13.49 -14.93
N LEU A 156 5.45 14.52 -15.55
CA LEU A 156 4.88 15.85 -15.78
C LEU A 156 4.37 16.54 -14.50
N GLY A 157 5.09 16.43 -13.38
CA GLY A 157 4.69 17.04 -12.11
C GLY A 157 3.43 16.41 -11.52
N SER A 158 3.27 15.09 -11.66
CA SER A 158 2.19 14.37 -10.99
C SER A 158 2.38 14.50 -9.48
N TYR A 159 1.30 14.81 -8.75
CA TYR A 159 1.32 15.02 -7.29
C TYR A 159 2.28 16.12 -6.80
N ARG A 160 2.59 17.13 -7.63
CA ARG A 160 3.42 18.26 -7.22
C ARG A 160 2.87 18.89 -5.92
N ASP A 161 3.76 19.09 -4.96
CA ASP A 161 3.50 19.58 -3.60
C ASP A 161 2.54 18.71 -2.77
N ARG A 162 2.29 17.47 -3.21
CA ARG A 162 1.36 16.50 -2.59
C ARG A 162 1.97 15.13 -2.34
N CYS A 163 3.30 15.06 -2.31
CA CYS A 163 4.07 13.86 -1.99
C CYS A 163 4.53 13.91 -0.52
N TYR A 164 4.19 12.89 0.25
CA TYR A 164 4.62 12.74 1.64
C TYR A 164 5.55 11.54 1.79
N LYS A 165 6.52 11.63 2.70
CA LYS A 165 7.36 10.50 3.09
C LYS A 165 6.50 9.48 3.82
N PHE A 166 6.56 8.23 3.39
CA PHE A 166 5.86 7.13 4.03
C PHE A 166 6.80 5.94 4.14
N GLY A 167 6.72 5.21 5.25
CA GLY A 167 7.59 4.07 5.52
C GLY A 167 6.79 2.86 5.94
N TYR A 168 7.49 1.75 6.10
CA TYR A 168 6.97 0.62 6.86
C TYR A 168 7.14 0.93 8.35
N PHE A 169 6.14 0.56 9.15
CA PHE A 169 6.14 0.77 10.59
C PHE A 169 6.30 -0.57 11.31
N PRO A 170 7.43 -1.29 11.16
CA PRO A 170 7.60 -2.56 11.85
C PRO A 170 7.58 -2.32 13.36
N TYR A 171 7.08 -3.31 14.10
CA TYR A 171 7.27 -3.32 15.55
C TYR A 171 8.79 -3.39 15.86
N PRO A 172 9.26 -2.67 16.89
CA PRO A 172 10.65 -2.74 17.29
C PRO A 172 11.02 -4.18 17.69
N GLU A 173 12.24 -4.60 17.34
CA GLU A 173 12.81 -5.86 17.84
C GLU A 173 12.85 -5.81 19.36
N ALA A 174 12.30 -6.84 20.01
CA ALA A 174 12.21 -6.90 21.46
C ALA A 174 13.54 -7.35 22.08
N LEU A 175 14.39 -7.99 21.30
CA LEU A 175 15.66 -8.54 21.76
C LEU A 175 16.74 -7.47 21.86
N SER A 176 17.52 -7.51 22.94
CA SER A 176 18.71 -6.68 23.11
C SER A 176 19.81 -7.09 22.13
N TRP A 177 20.81 -6.22 21.96
CA TRP A 177 21.96 -6.52 21.12
C TRP A 177 22.74 -7.74 21.62
N GLU A 178 22.81 -7.92 22.94
CA GLU A 178 23.44 -9.08 23.60
C GLU A 178 22.69 -10.37 23.28
N GLU A 179 21.36 -10.35 23.36
CA GLU A 179 20.51 -11.52 23.06
C GLU A 179 20.63 -11.93 21.59
N LEU A 180 20.58 -10.95 20.66
CA LEU A 180 20.79 -11.20 19.23
C LEU A 180 22.20 -11.77 18.95
N THR A 181 23.22 -11.27 19.64
CA THR A 181 24.60 -11.74 19.47
C THR A 181 24.79 -13.15 20.05
N ALA A 182 24.18 -13.45 21.19
CA ALA A 182 24.19 -14.78 21.77
C ALA A 182 23.56 -15.81 20.83
N GLN A 183 22.40 -15.50 20.22
CA GLN A 183 21.76 -16.38 19.24
C GLN A 183 22.64 -16.64 18.00
N LYS A 184 23.36 -15.62 17.50
CA LYS A 184 24.30 -15.80 16.39
C LYS A 184 25.41 -16.80 16.72
N ARG A 185 25.91 -16.80 17.96
CA ARG A 185 26.97 -17.70 18.45
C ARG A 185 26.53 -19.14 18.69
N GLN A 186 25.22 -19.41 18.71
CA GLN A 186 24.70 -20.78 18.81
C GLN A 186 24.88 -21.58 17.50
N ASN A 187 25.20 -20.93 16.39
CA ASN A 187 25.46 -21.63 15.14
C ASN A 187 26.93 -22.09 15.06
N ASP A 188 27.14 -23.38 14.82
CA ASP A 188 28.46 -24.00 14.67
C ASP A 188 29.28 -23.40 13.51
N LYS A 189 28.60 -22.74 12.56
CA LYS A 189 29.19 -22.04 11.41
C LYS A 189 28.51 -20.70 11.21
N THR A 190 29.31 -19.65 11.07
CA THR A 190 28.82 -18.33 10.68
C THR A 190 28.20 -18.39 9.29
N ARG A 191 26.90 -18.13 9.19
CA ARG A 191 26.17 -18.00 7.92
C ARG A 191 25.96 -16.53 7.62
N ILE A 192 26.43 -16.09 6.46
CA ILE A 192 26.26 -14.72 5.99
C ILE A 192 25.11 -14.72 4.97
N LEU A 193 24.08 -13.91 5.23
CA LEU A 193 23.07 -13.59 4.24
C LEU A 193 23.43 -12.23 3.63
N TRP A 194 23.75 -12.22 2.34
CA TRP A 194 23.95 -10.99 1.60
C TRP A 194 22.59 -10.46 1.13
N CYS A 195 22.14 -9.36 1.72
CA CYS A 195 20.94 -8.62 1.29
C CYS A 195 21.40 -7.37 0.54
N GLY A 196 21.33 -7.41 -0.79
CA GLY A 196 21.65 -6.29 -1.66
C GLY A 196 20.57 -5.21 -1.70
#